data_AF-A0A838NHK0-F1
#
_entry.id   AF-A0A838NHK0-F1
#
_cell.length_a   1.000
_cell.length_b   1.000
_cell.length_c   1.000
_cell.angle_alpha   90.00
_cell.angle_beta   90.00
_cell.angle_gamma   90.00
#
_symmetry.space_group_name_H-M   'P 1'
#
loop_
_entity.id
_entity.type
_entity.pdbx_description
1 polymer ?
#
loop_
_entity_poly.entity_id
_entity_poly.type
_entity_poly.pdbx_seq_one_letter_code
_entity_poly.pdbx_strand_id
1 'polypeptide(L)'
;MSPETTRTRRRWRKLWRNIRSVAAFLPPMAFQRLRHRIWHGAVLPASNPRTFTHRLFLKMARERNPLLQRTSDKLALRGYVEERLGPGFLPELYATLDSPHGLLSLELPTRYVVKATHGSGMTRS
;
A
#
# COMPACT_ATOMS: atom_id res chain seq x y z
N MET A 1 15.47 24.92 7.02
CA MET A 1 15.38 23.65 6.25
C MET A 1 15.68 23.97 4.79
N SER A 2 16.85 23.59 4.28
CA SER A 2 17.43 24.22 3.08
C SER A 2 16.86 23.69 1.74
N PRO A 3 16.61 24.59 0.76
CA PRO A 3 15.95 24.28 -0.52
C PRO A 3 16.70 23.31 -1.44
N GLU A 4 18.00 23.07 -1.21
CA GLU A 4 18.76 22.08 -1.99
C GLU A 4 18.39 20.62 -1.66
N THR A 5 17.95 20.37 -0.42
CA THR A 5 17.60 19.01 0.05
C THR A 5 16.30 18.49 -0.55
N THR A 6 15.39 19.37 -0.98
CA THR A 6 14.12 18.99 -1.60
C THR A 6 14.27 18.69 -3.10
N ARG A 7 15.14 19.42 -3.82
CA ARG A 7 15.43 19.21 -5.25
C ARG A 7 16.14 17.89 -5.51
N THR A 8 17.09 17.53 -4.65
CA THR A 8 17.81 16.25 -4.69
C THR A 8 16.84 15.09 -4.43
N ARG A 9 16.02 15.14 -3.38
CA ARG A 9 15.04 14.07 -3.06
C ARG A 9 14.08 13.75 -4.21
N ARG A 10 13.62 14.76 -4.98
CA ARG A 10 12.76 14.53 -6.16
C ARG A 10 13.48 13.70 -7.25
N ARG A 11 14.75 13.98 -7.54
CA ARG A 11 15.56 13.21 -8.51
C ARG A 11 15.77 11.77 -8.06
N TRP A 12 16.08 11.56 -6.77
CA TRP A 12 16.26 10.22 -6.20
C TRP A 12 14.99 9.38 -6.21
N ARG A 13 13.80 9.98 -6.04
CA ARG A 13 12.52 9.26 -6.15
C ARG A 13 12.23 8.78 -7.58
N LYS A 14 12.57 9.58 -8.61
CA LYS A 14 12.47 9.16 -10.01
C LYS A 14 13.45 8.03 -10.32
N LEU A 15 14.70 8.20 -9.90
CA LEU A 15 15.73 7.17 -10.09
C LEU A 15 15.32 5.86 -9.41
N TRP A 16 14.89 5.89 -8.15
CA TRP A 16 14.39 4.71 -7.41
C TRP A 16 13.31 3.91 -8.16
N ARG A 17 12.39 4.56 -8.88
CA ARG A 17 11.37 3.86 -9.67
C ARG A 17 11.98 2.90 -10.71
N ASN A 18 13.14 3.25 -11.25
CA ASN A 18 13.82 2.49 -12.29
C ASN A 18 14.75 1.41 -11.70
N ILE A 19 15.35 1.67 -10.53
CA ILE A 19 16.26 0.70 -9.89
C ILE A 19 15.54 -0.24 -8.90
N ARG A 20 14.26 -0.02 -8.59
CA ARG A 20 13.55 -0.81 -7.55
C ARG A 20 13.55 -2.31 -7.84
N SER A 21 13.50 -2.71 -9.12
CA SER A 21 13.47 -4.12 -9.54
C SER A 21 14.82 -4.77 -9.25
N VAL A 22 15.92 -4.09 -9.56
CA VAL A 22 17.29 -4.54 -9.25
C VAL A 22 17.52 -4.53 -7.74
N ALA A 23 17.03 -3.51 -7.04
CA ALA A 23 17.14 -3.45 -5.58
C ALA A 23 16.29 -4.52 -4.88
N ALA A 24 15.27 -5.10 -5.53
CA ALA A 24 14.44 -6.16 -4.96
C ALA A 24 15.21 -7.47 -4.71
N PHE A 25 16.38 -7.65 -5.35
CA PHE A 25 17.28 -8.77 -5.08
C PHE A 25 18.07 -8.63 -3.76
N LEU A 26 18.07 -7.44 -3.16
CA LEU A 26 18.70 -7.23 -1.85
C LEU A 26 17.93 -7.96 -0.75
N PRO A 27 18.61 -8.41 0.32
CA PRO A 27 17.94 -8.88 1.52
C PRO A 27 16.90 -7.85 2.01
N PRO A 28 15.71 -8.28 2.49
CA PRO A 28 14.60 -7.37 2.79
C PRO A 28 14.97 -6.20 3.70
N MET A 29 15.81 -6.45 4.71
CA MET A 29 16.28 -5.41 5.62
C MET A 29 17.16 -4.37 4.91
N ALA A 30 18.08 -4.82 4.04
CA ALA A 30 18.92 -3.92 3.26
C ALA A 30 18.08 -3.07 2.30
N PHE A 31 17.11 -3.69 1.62
CA PHE A 31 16.16 -2.99 0.75
C PHE A 31 15.37 -1.91 1.51
N GLN A 32 14.81 -2.25 2.69
CA GLN A 32 14.05 -1.29 3.48
C GLN A 32 14.92 -0.17 4.07
N ARG A 33 16.17 -0.45 4.47
CA ARG A 33 17.13 0.58 4.91
C ARG A 33 17.45 1.57 3.79
N LEU A 34 17.73 1.07 2.59
CA LEU A 34 18.01 1.90 1.42
C LEU A 34 16.79 2.77 1.06
N ARG A 35 15.60 2.15 1.02
CA ARG A 35 14.35 2.87 0.76
C ARG A 35 14.07 3.93 1.81
N HIS A 36 14.21 3.62 3.10
CA HIS A 36 14.02 4.60 4.17
C HIS A 36 15.00 5.79 4.04
N ARG A 37 16.27 5.52 3.72
CA ARG A 37 17.28 6.56 3.50
C ARG A 37 16.96 7.48 2.32
N ILE A 38 16.49 6.93 1.20
CA ILE A 38 16.11 7.73 0.02
C ILE A 38 14.90 8.63 0.31
N TRP A 39 13.90 8.12 1.04
CA TRP A 39 12.63 8.82 1.23
C TRP A 39 12.65 9.78 2.42
N HIS A 40 13.25 9.36 3.53
CA HIS A 40 13.27 10.12 4.78
C HIS A 40 14.61 10.80 5.06
N GLY A 41 15.69 10.39 4.39
CA GLY A 41 17.04 10.95 4.60
C GLY A 41 17.73 10.45 5.86
N ALA A 42 17.17 9.44 6.54
CA ALA A 42 17.67 8.88 7.78
C ALA A 42 17.89 7.37 7.66
N VAL A 43 18.77 6.81 8.48
CA VAL A 43 19.02 5.37 8.52
C VAL A 43 17.91 4.70 9.34
N LEU A 44 17.34 3.62 8.80
CA LEU A 44 16.38 2.79 9.53
C LEU A 44 17.13 2.00 10.64
N PRO A 45 16.72 2.12 11.92
CA PRO A 45 17.32 1.37 13.03
C PRO A 45 17.00 -0.12 12.93
N ALA A 46 17.93 -0.99 13.37
CA ALA A 46 17.79 -2.44 13.21
C ALA A 46 16.77 -3.07 14.19
N SER A 47 16.71 -2.64 15.44
CA SER A 47 15.90 -3.30 16.49
C SER A 47 15.13 -2.35 17.41
N ASN A 48 15.28 -1.03 17.28
CA ASN A 48 14.62 -0.06 18.17
C ASN A 48 13.95 1.09 17.38
N PRO A 49 12.70 0.90 16.89
CA PRO A 49 12.02 1.91 16.09
C PRO A 49 11.50 3.07 16.94
N ARG A 50 12.07 4.25 16.74
CA ARG A 50 11.68 5.49 17.43
C ARG A 50 10.44 6.20 16.86
N THR A 51 10.01 5.84 15.66
CA THR A 51 8.88 6.48 14.97
C THR A 51 7.95 5.43 14.38
N PHE A 52 6.70 5.82 14.11
CA PHE A 52 5.75 4.97 13.40
C PHE A 52 6.31 4.52 12.05
N THR A 53 6.96 5.43 11.31
CA THR A 53 7.63 5.10 10.04
C THR A 53 8.69 4.01 10.21
N HIS A 54 9.53 4.09 11.25
CA HIS A 54 10.51 3.03 11.52
C HIS A 54 9.82 1.69 11.78
N ARG A 55 8.74 1.68 12.57
CA ARG A 55 7.97 0.45 12.83
C ARG A 55 7.41 -0.13 11.52
N LEU A 56 6.83 0.72 10.67
CA LEU A 56 6.25 0.31 9.40
C LEU A 56 7.31 -0.31 8.47
N PHE A 57 8.47 0.33 8.31
CA PHE A 57 9.56 -0.19 7.48
C PHE A 57 10.17 -1.49 8.02
N LEU A 58 10.30 -1.62 9.34
CA LEU A 58 10.74 -2.88 9.95
C LEU A 58 9.70 -3.99 9.80
N LYS A 59 8.41 -3.68 9.94
CA LYS A 59 7.31 -4.61 9.68
C LYS A 59 7.36 -5.11 8.24
N MET A 60 7.49 -4.20 7.27
CA MET A 60 7.64 -4.56 5.84
C MET A 60 8.91 -5.38 5.53
N ALA A 61 9.98 -5.27 6.33
CA ALA A 61 11.19 -6.07 6.14
C ALA A 61 11.07 -7.49 6.69
N ARG A 62 10.35 -7.66 7.80
CA ARG A 62 10.34 -8.90 8.59
C ARG A 62 9.10 -9.73 8.36
N GLU A 63 7.95 -9.08 8.23
CA GLU A 63 6.69 -9.77 8.17
C GLU A 63 6.35 -10.14 6.74
N ARG A 64 6.32 -11.45 6.48
CA ARG A 64 5.94 -12.05 5.19
C ARG A 64 4.62 -12.79 5.27
N ASN A 65 3.78 -12.45 6.23
CA ASN A 65 2.50 -13.12 6.44
C ASN A 65 1.60 -12.93 5.19
N PRO A 66 1.20 -14.01 4.49
CA PRO A 66 0.31 -13.93 3.34
C PRO A 66 -1.01 -13.22 3.63
N LEU A 67 -1.46 -13.23 4.89
CA LEU A 67 -2.63 -12.49 5.33
C LEU A 67 -2.51 -10.99 5.05
N LEU A 68 -1.32 -10.39 5.15
CA LEU A 68 -1.15 -8.97 4.84
C LEU A 68 -1.53 -8.64 3.40
N GLN A 69 -1.23 -9.55 2.47
CA GLN A 69 -1.63 -9.40 1.07
C GLN A 69 -3.14 -9.60 0.91
N ARG A 70 -3.68 -10.69 1.49
CA ARG A 70 -5.11 -11.03 1.41
C ARG A 70 -6.01 -9.96 2.01
N THR A 71 -5.61 -9.34 3.12
CA THR A 71 -6.39 -8.28 3.77
C THR A 71 -6.22 -6.91 3.12
N SER A 72 -5.18 -6.70 2.32
CA SER A 72 -4.99 -5.45 1.58
C SER A 72 -5.86 -5.39 0.32
N ASP A 73 -6.25 -6.54 -0.20
CA ASP A 73 -7.17 -6.67 -1.31
C ASP A 73 -8.62 -6.62 -0.81
N LYS A 74 -9.39 -5.63 -1.28
CA LYS A 74 -10.77 -5.39 -0.82
C LYS A 74 -11.74 -6.52 -1.19
N LEU A 75 -11.44 -7.31 -2.22
CA LEU A 75 -12.26 -8.44 -2.63
C LEU A 75 -11.80 -9.70 -1.92
N ALA A 76 -10.49 -9.99 -1.90
CA ALA A 76 -9.97 -11.19 -1.25
C ALA A 76 -10.17 -11.19 0.28
N LEU A 77 -10.25 -10.01 0.90
CA LEU A 77 -10.63 -9.84 2.30
C LEU A 77 -12.04 -10.37 2.58
N ARG A 78 -13.00 -10.19 1.66
CA ARG A 78 -14.40 -10.56 1.89
C ARG A 78 -14.55 -12.05 2.19
N GLY A 79 -13.99 -12.89 1.31
CA GLY A 79 -13.99 -14.33 1.53
C GLY A 79 -13.23 -14.74 2.80
N TYR A 80 -12.15 -14.04 3.16
CA TYR A 80 -11.45 -14.30 4.43
C TYR A 80 -12.30 -14.00 5.66
N VAL A 81 -13.04 -12.89 5.65
CA VAL A 81 -13.91 -12.48 6.76
C VAL A 81 -15.09 -13.42 6.88
N GLU A 82 -15.74 -13.77 5.77
CA GLU A 82 -16.86 -14.73 5.76
C GLU A 82 -16.44 -16.11 6.28
N GLU A 83 -15.28 -16.60 5.85
CA GLU A 83 -14.70 -17.87 6.30
C GLU A 83 -14.42 -17.89 7.82
N ARG A 84 -13.99 -16.75 8.39
CA ARG A 84 -13.51 -16.68 9.79
C ARG A 84 -14.54 -16.18 10.79
N LEU A 85 -15.40 -15.25 10.39
CA LEU A 85 -16.35 -14.56 11.27
C LEU A 85 -17.80 -14.86 10.88
N GLY A 86 -18.04 -15.43 9.69
CA GLY A 86 -19.38 -15.64 9.15
C GLY A 86 -19.91 -14.44 8.35
N PRO A 87 -21.10 -14.57 7.75
CA PRO A 87 -21.73 -13.50 6.98
C PRO A 87 -22.17 -12.33 7.87
N GLY A 88 -22.32 -11.14 7.29
CA GLY A 88 -22.92 -9.96 7.95
C GLY A 88 -21.94 -8.99 8.61
N PHE A 89 -20.65 -9.30 8.66
CA PHE A 89 -19.62 -8.39 9.21
C PHE A 89 -19.12 -7.33 8.22
N LEU A 90 -19.46 -7.47 6.94
CA LEU A 90 -19.05 -6.55 5.88
C LEU A 90 -20.26 -5.86 5.25
N PRO A 91 -20.13 -4.61 4.79
CA PRO A 91 -21.17 -3.95 4.00
C PRO A 91 -21.56 -4.81 2.79
N GLU A 92 -22.78 -4.65 2.32
CA GLU A 92 -23.24 -5.31 1.10
C GLU A 92 -22.37 -4.93 -0.11
N LEU A 93 -22.05 -5.90 -0.96
CA LEU A 93 -21.35 -5.68 -2.21
C LEU A 93 -22.34 -5.83 -3.36
N TYR A 94 -22.77 -4.71 -3.94
CA TYR A 94 -23.71 -4.72 -5.05
C TYR A 94 -23.10 -5.25 -6.35
N ALA A 95 -21.87 -4.86 -6.67
CA ALA A 95 -21.19 -5.33 -7.87
C ALA A 95 -19.67 -5.13 -7.82
N THR A 96 -18.95 -5.95 -8.60
CA THR A 96 -17.57 -5.73 -9.02
C THR A 96 -17.55 -5.52 -10.52
N LEU A 97 -17.00 -4.41 -10.97
CA LEU A 97 -17.03 -4.01 -12.37
C LEU A 97 -15.62 -3.73 -12.88
N ASP A 98 -15.31 -4.24 -14.07
CA ASP A 98 -14.05 -3.93 -14.78
C ASP A 98 -14.13 -2.62 -15.57
N SER A 99 -15.35 -2.14 -15.85
CA SER A 99 -15.62 -0.90 -16.58
C SER A 99 -16.65 -0.06 -15.84
N PRO A 100 -16.46 1.28 -15.75
CA PRO A 100 -17.45 2.16 -15.14
C PRO A 100 -18.80 2.15 -15.88
N HIS A 101 -18.82 1.78 -17.17
CA HIS A 101 -20.06 1.68 -17.94
C HIS A 101 -21.02 0.62 -17.40
N GLY A 102 -20.50 -0.41 -16.72
CA GLY A 102 -21.31 -1.42 -16.07
C GLY A 102 -22.15 -0.88 -14.91
N LEU A 103 -21.88 0.33 -14.41
CA LEU A 103 -22.73 0.97 -13.40
C LEU A 103 -24.12 1.34 -13.95
N LEU A 104 -24.23 1.61 -15.26
CA LEU A 104 -25.48 2.05 -15.88
C LEU A 104 -26.54 0.95 -15.93
N SER A 105 -26.12 -0.32 -15.84
CA SER A 105 -27.00 -1.48 -15.85
C SER A 105 -27.37 -1.99 -14.45
N LEU A 106 -26.91 -1.33 -13.39
CA LEU A 106 -27.16 -1.76 -12.01
C LEU A 106 -28.25 -0.93 -11.35
N GLU A 107 -29.16 -1.61 -10.67
CA GLU A 107 -30.08 -0.98 -9.71
C GLU A 107 -29.36 -0.80 -8.37
N LEU A 108 -29.01 0.44 -8.04
CA LEU A 108 -28.30 0.78 -6.82
C LEU A 108 -29.21 1.62 -5.89
N PRO A 109 -29.04 1.51 -4.56
CA PRO A 109 -29.81 2.31 -3.61
C PRO A 109 -29.49 3.80 -3.71
N THR A 110 -30.31 4.67 -3.12
CA THR A 110 -30.11 6.13 -3.13
C THR A 110 -28.74 6.58 -2.60
N ARG A 111 -28.09 5.76 -1.76
CA ARG A 111 -26.75 6.03 -1.21
C ARG A 111 -25.86 4.79 -1.39
N TYR A 112 -24.81 4.94 -2.17
CA TYR A 112 -23.80 3.91 -2.39
C TYR A 112 -22.40 4.53 -2.46
N VAL A 113 -21.38 3.69 -2.32
CA VAL A 113 -19.98 4.12 -2.40
C VAL A 113 -19.25 3.26 -3.42
N VAL A 114 -18.69 3.89 -4.45
CA VAL A 114 -17.83 3.23 -5.45
C VAL A 114 -16.38 3.45 -5.06
N LYS A 115 -15.58 2.37 -5.06
CA LYS A 115 -14.13 2.44 -4.84
C LYS A 115 -13.42 1.53 -5.83
N ALA A 116 -12.32 2.03 -6.40
CA ALA A 116 -11.38 1.18 -7.11
C ALA A 116 -10.80 0.10 -6.17
N THR A 117 -10.64 -1.12 -6.69
CA THR A 117 -10.01 -2.25 -6.00
C THR A 117 -8.54 -1.96 -5.72
N HIS A 118 -7.82 -1.39 -6.68
CA HIS A 118 -6.43 -0.94 -6.54
C HIS A 118 -6.29 0.56 -6.80
N GLY A 119 -6.22 1.34 -5.72
CA GLY A 119 -5.98 2.78 -5.80
C GLY A 119 -5.05 3.23 -4.69
N SER A 120 -3.78 3.46 -5.01
CA SER A 120 -2.83 4.12 -4.11
C SER A 120 -2.13 5.27 -4.84
N GLY A 121 -2.20 6.48 -4.30
CA GLY A 121 -1.50 7.66 -4.85
C GLY A 121 -2.14 8.29 -6.09
N MET A 122 -3.45 8.08 -6.32
CA MET A 122 -4.20 8.66 -7.45
C MET A 122 -4.77 10.07 -7.17
N THR A 123 -4.46 10.70 -6.04
CA THR A 123 -4.81 12.10 -5.79
C THR A 123 -3.70 12.99 -6.33
N ARG A 124 -4.02 13.79 -7.34
CA ARG A 124 -3.14 14.86 -7.84
C ARG A 124 -3.28 16.04 -6.87
N SER A 125 -2.31 16.23 -5.98
CA SER A 125 -2.17 17.43 -5.14
C SER A 125 -1.30 18.47 -5.84
#